data_AF-A0A920SAQ5-F1
#
_entry.id   AF-A0A920SAQ5-F1
#
_cell.length_a   1.000
_cell.length_b   1.000
_cell.length_c   1.000
_cell.angle_alpha   90.00
_cell.angle_beta   90.00
_cell.angle_gamma   90.00
#
_symmetry.space_group_name_H-M   'P 1'
#
loop_
_entity.id
_entity.type
_entity.pdbx_description
1 polymer ?
#
loop_
_entity_poly.entity_id
_entity_poly.type
_entity_poly.pdbx_seq_one_letter_code
_entity_poly.pdbx_strand_id
1 'polypeptide(L)'
;MSGDEGEPPATINTSYSDYHTGVFQPVAIMGPIAPFPDGPKPATMESSIFKSGAVTAGPALLDYQSNGRLPRRIGNRDPHAAPHGVYQCLGQDRWCAIAVKTDMQWEAF
;
A
#
# COMPACT_ATOMS: atom_id res chain seq x y z
N MET A 1 8.32 -1.98 -5.63
CA MET A 1 8.69 -0.75 -4.89
C MET A 1 9.04 -1.01 -3.43
N SER A 2 8.77 -2.20 -2.89
CA SER A 2 9.13 -2.57 -1.51
C SER A 2 10.58 -3.03 -1.38
N GLY A 3 11.21 -2.72 -0.24
CA GLY A 3 12.59 -3.07 0.10
C GLY A 3 13.52 -1.86 0.16
N ASP A 4 14.80 -2.15 0.39
CA ASP A 4 15.86 -1.14 0.50
C ASP A 4 16.41 -0.72 -0.86
N GLU A 5 17.05 0.44 -0.89
CA GLU A 5 17.71 0.98 -2.07
C GLU A 5 18.94 0.12 -2.42
N GLY A 6 19.12 -0.19 -3.72
CA GLY A 6 20.22 -1.04 -4.19
C GLY A 6 19.98 -2.55 -4.01
N GLU A 7 19.14 -2.95 -3.06
CA GLU A 7 18.81 -4.36 -2.82
C GLU A 7 17.78 -4.91 -3.83
N PRO A 8 17.71 -6.25 -4.03
CA PRO A 8 16.66 -6.88 -4.81
C PRO A 8 15.24 -6.54 -4.31
N PRO A 9 14.20 -6.60 -5.17
CA PRO A 9 12.82 -6.40 -4.72
C PRO A 9 12.44 -7.36 -3.59
N ALA A 10 11.96 -6.79 -2.47
CA ALA A 10 11.48 -7.57 -1.35
C ALA A 10 9.99 -7.91 -1.53
N THR A 11 9.62 -9.13 -1.15
CA THR A 11 8.21 -9.50 -1.02
C THR A 11 7.61 -8.80 0.20
N ILE A 12 6.39 -8.31 0.06
CA ILE A 12 5.56 -7.92 1.20
C ILE A 12 5.18 -9.17 2.02
N ASN A 13 4.84 -9.00 3.30
CA ASN A 13 4.40 -10.09 4.19
C ASN A 13 3.37 -11.01 3.49
N THR A 14 3.52 -12.31 3.73
CA THR A 14 2.77 -13.42 3.13
C THR A 14 1.27 -13.12 3.06
N SER A 15 0.72 -13.21 1.85
CA SER A 15 -0.71 -13.13 1.51
C SER A 15 -1.36 -11.74 1.41
N TYR A 16 -0.60 -10.64 1.28
CA TYR A 16 -1.20 -9.30 1.08
C TYR A 16 -2.23 -9.24 -0.07
N SER A 17 -1.93 -9.85 -1.22
CA SER A 17 -2.87 -9.93 -2.36
C SER A 17 -4.08 -10.83 -2.08
N ASP A 18 -3.93 -11.86 -1.25
CA ASP A 18 -5.03 -12.76 -0.87
C ASP A 18 -6.03 -12.00 0.01
N TYR A 19 -5.52 -11.24 0.99
CA TYR A 19 -6.34 -10.39 1.86
C TYR A 19 -7.16 -9.37 1.05
N HIS A 20 -6.52 -8.65 0.13
CA HIS A 20 -7.22 -7.67 -0.71
C HIS A 20 -8.29 -8.34 -1.58
N THR A 21 -7.97 -9.49 -2.18
CA THR A 21 -8.93 -10.27 -2.96
C THR A 21 -10.14 -10.68 -2.12
N GLY A 22 -9.92 -11.14 -0.88
CA GLY A 22 -10.99 -11.48 0.05
C GLY A 22 -11.85 -10.29 0.48
N VAL A 23 -11.26 -9.10 0.63
CA VAL A 23 -12.00 -7.88 1.02
C VAL A 23 -12.88 -7.34 -0.11
N PHE A 24 -12.48 -7.48 -1.37
CA PHE A 24 -13.28 -6.99 -2.50
C PHE A 24 -14.47 -7.88 -2.86
N GLN A 25 -14.38 -9.18 -2.59
CA GLN A 25 -15.43 -10.14 -2.95
C GLN A 25 -16.80 -9.87 -2.29
N PRO A 26 -16.91 -9.51 -0.99
CA PRO A 26 -18.19 -9.16 -0.38
C PRO A 26 -18.93 -8.03 -1.09
N VAL A 27 -18.21 -7.00 -1.57
CA VAL A 27 -18.83 -5.88 -2.30
C VAL A 27 -19.39 -6.37 -3.64
N ALA A 28 -18.66 -7.23 -4.34
CA ALA A 28 -19.14 -7.86 -5.57
C ALA A 28 -20.38 -8.73 -5.33
N ILE A 29 -20.44 -9.46 -4.20
CA ILE A 29 -21.60 -10.29 -3.81
C ILE A 29 -22.82 -9.43 -3.47
N MET A 30 -22.62 -8.32 -2.77
CA MET A 30 -23.72 -7.46 -2.34
C MET A 30 -24.40 -6.72 -3.49
N GLY A 31 -23.67 -6.36 -4.54
CA GLY A 31 -24.24 -5.62 -5.69
C GLY A 31 -25.48 -6.31 -6.30
N PRO A 32 -25.38 -7.57 -6.75
CA PRO A 32 -26.49 -8.32 -7.35
C PRO A 32 -27.72 -8.52 -6.45
N ILE A 33 -27.54 -8.54 -5.13
CA ILE A 33 -28.60 -8.75 -4.13
C ILE A 33 -29.10 -7.45 -3.50
N ALA A 34 -28.50 -6.31 -3.84
CA ALA A 34 -28.90 -5.02 -3.30
C ALA A 34 -30.33 -4.66 -3.71
N PRO A 35 -31.06 -3.89 -2.88
CA PRO A 35 -32.46 -3.54 -3.13
C PRO A 35 -32.57 -2.46 -4.21
N PHE A 36 -32.27 -2.83 -5.45
CA PHE A 36 -32.45 -1.99 -6.62
C PHE A 36 -33.93 -2.01 -7.09
N PRO A 37 -34.40 -0.97 -7.82
CA PRO A 37 -35.78 -0.88 -8.30
C PRO A 37 -36.25 -2.09 -9.10
N ASP A 38 -35.34 -2.72 -9.84
CA ASP A 38 -35.61 -3.91 -10.66
C ASP A 38 -35.52 -5.24 -9.88
N GLY A 39 -35.25 -5.18 -8.57
CA GLY A 39 -34.98 -6.34 -7.73
C GLY A 39 -33.60 -6.98 -7.94
N PRO A 40 -33.29 -8.04 -7.18
CA PRO A 40 -32.05 -8.80 -7.31
C PRO A 40 -31.92 -9.42 -8.71
N LYS A 41 -30.72 -9.38 -9.30
CA LYS A 41 -30.45 -10.00 -10.60
C LYS A 41 -29.25 -10.94 -10.48
N PRO A 42 -29.30 -12.16 -11.06
CA PRO A 42 -28.14 -13.02 -11.10
C PRO A 42 -27.00 -12.36 -11.90
N ALA A 43 -25.77 -12.51 -11.42
CA ALA A 43 -24.58 -11.98 -12.08
C ALA A 43 -23.39 -12.93 -11.89
N THR A 44 -22.49 -12.94 -12.87
CA THR A 44 -21.18 -13.58 -12.74
C THR A 44 -20.20 -12.62 -12.09
N MET A 45 -19.45 -13.10 -11.09
CA MET A 45 -18.41 -12.32 -10.42
C MET A 45 -17.04 -12.88 -10.76
N GLU A 46 -16.11 -11.99 -11.14
CA GLU A 46 -14.71 -12.32 -11.39
C GLU A 46 -13.83 -11.54 -10.42
N SER A 47 -12.88 -12.23 -9.81
CA SER A 47 -11.97 -11.64 -8.84
C SER A 47 -10.55 -12.15 -9.11
N SER A 48 -9.76 -11.34 -9.80
CA SER A 48 -8.37 -11.63 -10.10
C SER A 48 -7.46 -11.20 -8.95
N ILE A 49 -6.67 -12.14 -8.41
CA ILE A 49 -5.62 -11.82 -7.43
C ILE A 49 -4.64 -10.75 -7.93
N PHE A 50 -4.38 -10.73 -9.24
CA PHE A 50 -3.52 -9.73 -9.86
C PHE A 50 -4.16 -8.34 -9.85
N LYS A 51 -5.43 -8.21 -10.28
CA LYS A 51 -6.15 -6.93 -10.25
C LYS A 51 -6.31 -6.42 -8.82
N SER A 52 -6.65 -7.30 -7.89
CA SER A 52 -6.74 -6.99 -6.46
C SER A 52 -5.41 -6.54 -5.88
N GLY A 53 -4.29 -7.14 -6.29
CA GLY A 53 -2.97 -6.69 -5.88
C GLY A 53 -2.60 -5.34 -6.48
N ALA A 54 -2.95 -5.11 -7.76
CA ALA A 54 -2.59 -3.88 -8.48
C ALA A 54 -3.16 -2.61 -7.85
N VAL A 55 -4.35 -2.66 -7.23
CA VAL A 55 -4.95 -1.48 -6.56
C VAL A 55 -4.08 -0.94 -5.43
N THR A 56 -3.23 -1.77 -4.83
CA THR A 56 -2.35 -1.39 -3.72
C THR A 56 -1.15 -0.58 -4.18
N ALA A 57 -0.86 -0.60 -5.49
CA ALA A 57 0.19 0.20 -6.12
C ALA A 57 -0.35 1.52 -6.71
N GLY A 58 -1.59 1.93 -6.37
CA GLY A 58 -2.27 3.08 -6.95
C GLY A 58 -1.43 4.36 -7.01
N PRO A 59 -0.86 4.85 -5.89
CA PRO A 59 -0.02 6.05 -5.91
C PRO A 59 1.21 5.94 -6.82
N ALA A 60 1.87 4.78 -6.85
CA ALA A 60 3.04 4.54 -7.71
C ALA A 60 2.66 4.46 -9.19
N LEU A 61 1.52 3.85 -9.52
CA LEU A 61 1.01 3.80 -10.88
C LEU A 61 0.66 5.21 -11.37
N LEU A 62 0.00 6.01 -10.51
CA LEU A 62 -0.35 7.40 -10.82
C LEU A 62 0.89 8.27 -11.00
N ASP A 63 1.91 8.11 -10.16
CA ASP A 63 3.17 8.87 -10.29
C ASP A 63 3.88 8.55 -11.60
N TYR A 64 3.89 7.28 -12.00
CA TYR A 64 4.41 6.87 -13.30
C TYR A 64 3.59 7.44 -14.46
N GLN A 65 2.27 7.32 -14.40
CA GLN A 65 1.37 7.82 -15.46
C GLN A 65 1.45 9.34 -15.63
N SER A 66 1.54 10.08 -14.52
CA SER A 66 1.51 11.55 -14.53
C SER A 66 2.88 12.17 -14.77
N ASN A 67 3.95 11.54 -14.27
CA ASN A 67 5.29 12.13 -14.21
C ASN A 67 6.38 11.29 -14.89
N GLY A 68 6.08 10.09 -15.40
CA GLY A 68 7.06 9.18 -16.01
C GLY A 68 8.07 8.59 -15.01
N ARG A 69 7.84 8.75 -13.70
CA ARG A 69 8.76 8.27 -12.66
C ARG A 69 8.45 6.83 -12.30
N LEU A 70 9.43 5.95 -12.50
CA LEU A 70 9.34 4.57 -12.02
C LEU A 70 9.46 4.55 -10.47
N PRO A 71 8.62 3.77 -9.78
CA PRO A 71 8.66 3.70 -8.33
C PRO A 71 9.95 3.04 -7.84
N ARG A 72 10.63 3.72 -6.92
CA ARG A 72 11.91 3.28 -6.34
C ARG A 72 11.72 2.61 -4.98
N ARG A 73 12.68 1.77 -4.61
CA ARG A 73 12.82 1.24 -3.26
C ARG A 73 13.61 2.26 -2.45
N ILE A 74 12.99 2.82 -1.41
CA ILE A 74 13.60 3.88 -0.58
C ILE A 74 13.77 3.44 0.88
N GLY A 75 13.54 2.15 1.18
CA GLY A 75 13.46 1.63 2.53
C GLY A 75 12.28 2.25 3.28
N ASN A 76 12.47 2.55 4.56
CA ASN A 76 11.45 3.15 5.42
C ASN A 76 11.43 4.69 5.39
N ARG A 77 12.14 5.35 4.47
CA ARG A 77 12.20 6.82 4.36
C ARG A 77 10.89 7.39 3.82
N ASP A 78 10.51 8.57 4.30
CA ASP A 78 9.46 9.39 3.69
C ASP A 78 10.07 10.29 2.58
N PRO A 79 9.45 10.40 1.40
CA PRO A 79 9.97 11.23 0.31
C PRO A 79 9.84 12.75 0.55
N HIS A 80 9.07 13.18 1.55
CA HIS A 80 8.72 14.57 1.80
C HIS A 80 9.06 15.06 3.22
N ALA A 81 9.66 14.22 4.05
CA ALA A 81 9.89 14.52 5.46
C ALA A 81 11.21 13.91 5.97
N ALA A 82 11.91 14.65 6.82
CA ALA A 82 13.12 14.19 7.50
C ALA A 82 13.26 14.87 8.88
N PRO A 83 13.63 14.13 9.94
CA PRO A 83 13.78 12.69 10.04
C PRO A 83 12.42 12.00 10.04
N HIS A 84 12.19 11.12 9.06
CA HIS A 84 10.99 10.33 8.98
C HIS A 84 11.30 8.94 8.43
N GLY A 85 11.15 7.91 9.26
CA GLY A 85 11.40 6.52 8.90
C GLY A 85 11.66 5.62 10.10
N VAL A 86 12.28 4.46 9.85
CA VAL A 86 12.62 3.46 10.87
C VAL A 86 14.14 3.41 11.05
N TYR A 87 14.59 3.49 12.29
CA TYR A 87 16.00 3.64 12.67
C TYR A 87 16.40 2.55 13.67
N GLN A 88 17.63 2.06 13.54
CA GLN A 88 18.18 1.05 14.43
C GLN A 88 18.50 1.66 15.80
N CYS A 89 18.07 0.98 16.85
CA CYS A 89 18.38 1.34 18.24
C CYS A 89 19.56 0.54 18.77
N LEU A 90 20.12 1.00 19.90
CA LEU A 90 21.14 0.25 20.62
C LEU A 90 20.62 -1.14 21.05
N GLY A 91 21.30 -2.19 20.59
CA GLY A 91 20.96 -3.58 20.87
C GLY A 91 20.77 -4.40 19.58
N GLN A 92 20.41 -5.67 19.74
CA GLN A 92 20.10 -6.56 18.62
C GLN A 92 18.61 -6.50 18.30
N ASP A 93 18.28 -6.35 17.02
CA ASP A 93 16.90 -6.33 16.52
C ASP A 93 15.97 -5.35 17.25
N ARG A 94 16.50 -4.15 17.53
CA ARG A 94 15.74 -3.06 18.15
C ARG A 94 15.64 -1.90 17.19
N TRP A 95 14.42 -1.44 16.96
CA TRP A 95 14.13 -0.40 15.99
C TRP A 95 13.11 0.59 16.56
N CYS A 96 13.24 1.86 16.20
CA CYS A 96 12.24 2.88 16.48
C CYS A 96 11.79 3.55 15.17
N ALA A 97 10.50 3.88 15.10
CA ALA A 97 9.99 4.75 14.05
C ALA A 97 10.02 6.21 14.55
N ILE A 98 10.61 7.10 13.76
CA ILE A 98 10.61 8.54 13.99
C ILE A 98 9.81 9.18 12.86
N ALA A 99 8.94 10.13 13.18
CA ALA A 99 8.12 10.84 12.21
C ALA A 99 8.06 12.34 12.55
N VAL A 100 8.92 13.12 11.90
CA VAL A 100 8.92 14.59 11.94
C VAL A 100 8.44 15.10 10.59
N LYS A 101 7.33 15.85 10.56
CA LYS A 101 6.68 16.37 9.35
C LYS A 101 6.58 17.89 9.29
N THR A 102 6.86 18.59 10.38
CA THR A 102 6.67 20.04 10.50
C THR A 102 7.86 20.69 11.18
N ASP A 103 8.08 21.97 10.90
CA ASP A 103 9.17 22.75 11.51
C ASP A 103 9.06 22.78 13.04
N MET A 104 7.85 22.88 13.57
CA MET A 104 7.60 22.83 15.02
C MET A 104 8.00 21.48 15.64
N GLN A 105 7.74 20.37 14.94
CA GLN A 105 8.18 19.04 15.40
C GLN A 105 9.70 18.90 15.31
N TRP A 106 10.32 19.53 14.31
CA TRP A 106 11.77 19.54 14.15
C TRP A 106 12.46 20.35 15.24
N GLU A 107 11.95 21.53 15.58
CA GLU A 107 12.49 22.36 16.66
C GLU A 107 12.38 21.71 18.05
N ALA A 108 11.39 20.82 18.23
CA ALA A 108 11.17 20.11 19.49
C ALA A 108 11.85 18.73 19.56
N PHE A 109 12.53 18.30 18.49
CA PHE A 109 13.17 16.98 18.36
C PHE A 109 14.61 17.02 18.89
#